data_AF-A0A259BX87-F1
#
_entry.id   AF-A0A259BX87-F1
#
_cell.length_a   1.000
_cell.length_b   1.000
_cell.length_c   1.000
_cell.angle_alpha   90.00
_cell.angle_beta   90.00
_cell.angle_gamma   90.00
#
_symmetry.space_group_name_H-M   'P 1'
#
loop_
_entity.id
_entity.type
_entity.pdbx_description
1 polymer ?
#
loop_
_entity_poly.entity_id
_entity_poly.type
_entity_poly.pdbx_seq_one_letter_code
_entity_poly.pdbx_strand_id
1 'polypeptide(L)'
;MSGFRTTPNLGPELDRVYPAMPFWDAQLGVSSGGVSTAEASYRLGNVEMGSDGGEYIWVKASADIAATATTGTQVTITFPAYTVATGAGGFFTPVNTAILTGQFFHVRRGAYNAVPA
;
A
#
# COMPACT_ATOMS: atom_id res chain seq x y z
N MET A 1 8.01 -24.62 2.32
CA MET A 1 7.07 -24.46 1.20
C MET A 1 6.18 -23.26 1.50
N SER A 2 6.40 -22.13 0.82
CA SER A 2 5.52 -20.95 0.92
C SER A 2 4.24 -21.29 0.16
N GLY A 3 3.14 -21.52 0.89
CA GLY A 3 1.85 -21.81 0.25
C GLY A 3 1.40 -20.62 -0.57
N PHE A 4 1.05 -20.85 -1.84
CA PHE A 4 0.32 -19.89 -2.65
C PHE A 4 -0.99 -19.57 -1.93
N ARG A 5 -1.10 -18.35 -1.39
CA ARG A 5 -2.35 -17.82 -0.86
C ARG A 5 -2.88 -16.86 -1.91
N THR A 6 -3.98 -17.22 -2.57
CA THR A 6 -4.83 -16.25 -3.26
C THR A 6 -5.30 -15.27 -2.20
N THR A 7 -4.97 -13.99 -2.32
CA THR A 7 -5.34 -12.96 -1.34
C THR A 7 -6.85 -13.05 -1.11
N PRO A 8 -7.32 -13.42 0.10
CA PRO A 8 -8.74 -13.29 0.41
C PRO A 8 -9.10 -11.80 0.30
N ASN A 9 -10.31 -11.50 -0.16
CA ASN A 9 -10.84 -10.14 -0.41
C ASN A 9 -11.10 -9.35 0.90
N LEU A 10 -10.13 -9.42 1.82
CA LEU A 10 -10.10 -8.92 3.19
C LEU A 10 -8.76 -8.18 3.43
N GLY A 11 -8.20 -7.61 2.36
CA GLY A 11 -6.99 -6.77 2.40
C GLY A 11 -7.26 -5.38 2.99
N PRO A 12 -6.20 -4.62 3.29
CA PRO A 12 -6.32 -3.22 3.71
C PRO A 12 -7.08 -2.39 2.66
N GLU A 13 -7.83 -1.38 3.13
CA GLU A 13 -8.60 -0.48 2.27
C GLU A 13 -7.66 0.27 1.32
N LEU A 14 -7.98 0.28 0.01
CA LEU A 14 -7.10 0.83 -1.05
C LEU A 14 -6.79 2.33 -0.88
N ASP A 15 -7.66 3.08 -0.21
CA ASP A 15 -7.51 4.52 -0.03
C ASP A 15 -6.95 4.90 1.35
N ARG A 16 -6.62 3.90 2.19
CA ARG A 16 -6.22 4.13 3.58
C ARG A 16 -4.71 4.12 3.75
N VAL A 17 -4.25 5.02 4.61
CA VAL A 17 -2.86 5.07 5.08
C VAL A 17 -2.75 4.43 6.46
N TYR A 18 -1.77 3.56 6.61
CA TYR A 18 -1.54 2.78 7.82
C TYR A 18 -0.23 3.20 8.50
N PRO A 19 -0.25 3.49 9.82
CA PRO A 19 0.95 3.86 10.56
C PRO A 19 1.90 2.68 10.83
N ALA A 20 1.42 1.45 10.70
CA ALA A 20 2.18 0.21 10.83
C ALA A 20 1.63 -0.85 9.87
N MET A 21 2.39 -1.92 9.63
CA MET A 21 1.95 -3.03 8.78
C MET A 21 0.65 -3.64 9.35
N PRO A 22 -0.43 -3.75 8.54
CA PRO A 22 -1.65 -4.39 8.99
C PRO A 22 -1.45 -5.90 9.11
N PHE A 23 -1.84 -6.46 10.25
CA PHE A 23 -1.90 -7.90 10.48
C PHE A 23 -3.36 -8.32 10.55
N TRP A 24 -3.80 -9.20 9.66
CA TRP A 24 -5.18 -9.72 9.69
C TRP A 24 -5.49 -10.45 11.01
N ASP A 25 -4.46 -11.04 11.62
CA ASP A 25 -4.56 -11.82 12.87
C ASP A 25 -4.39 -10.98 14.15
N ALA A 26 -4.12 -9.67 14.05
CA ALA A 26 -3.93 -8.84 15.25
C ALA A 26 -5.18 -8.75 16.14
N GLN A 27 -6.37 -8.95 15.54
CA GLN A 27 -7.65 -8.94 16.25
C GLN A 27 -8.01 -10.27 16.93
N LEU A 28 -7.28 -11.36 16.67
CA LEU A 28 -7.46 -12.65 17.34
C LEU A 28 -6.73 -12.75 18.69
N GLY A 29 -6.23 -11.63 19.22
CA GLY A 29 -5.63 -11.57 20.56
C GLY A 29 -4.19 -12.08 20.64
N VAL A 30 -3.52 -12.29 19.51
CA VAL A 30 -2.11 -12.74 19.45
C VAL A 30 -1.11 -11.58 19.55
N SER A 31 -1.53 -10.44 20.10
CA SER A 31 -0.74 -9.21 20.20
C SER A 31 0.19 -9.14 21.42
N SER A 32 0.39 -10.24 22.17
CA SER A 32 1.38 -10.27 23.26
C SER A 32 2.17 -11.57 23.47
N GLY A 33 2.24 -12.46 22.47
CA GLY A 33 3.24 -13.55 22.48
C GLY A 33 2.79 -14.90 21.94
N GLY A 34 2.58 -15.03 20.63
CA GLY A 34 2.15 -16.31 20.05
C GLY A 34 2.73 -16.74 18.71
N VAL A 35 3.43 -15.88 17.96
CA VAL A 35 4.23 -16.29 16.80
C VAL A 35 5.43 -15.36 16.70
N SER A 36 6.65 -15.85 16.95
CA SER A 36 7.89 -15.08 16.77
C SER A 36 8.21 -14.71 15.31
N THR A 37 7.38 -15.21 14.39
CA THR A 37 7.41 -15.04 12.93
C THR A 37 5.99 -14.77 12.39
N ALA A 38 5.20 -13.94 13.06
CA ALA A 38 4.00 -13.37 12.46
C ALA A 38 4.41 -12.48 11.27
N GLU A 39 4.48 -13.06 10.07
CA GLU A 39 4.71 -12.27 8.86
C GLU A 39 3.46 -11.44 8.60
N ALA A 40 3.62 -10.14 8.29
CA ALA A 40 2.47 -9.32 7.96
C ALA A 40 1.68 -9.99 6.85
N SER A 41 0.36 -10.02 7.03
CA SER A 41 -0.57 -10.63 6.07
C SER A 41 -0.49 -9.96 4.70
N TYR A 42 0.08 -8.75 4.65
CA TYR A 42 0.30 -7.95 3.48
C TYR A 42 1.80 -7.66 3.30
N ARG A 43 2.37 -8.15 2.20
CA ARG A 43 3.78 -7.92 1.87
C ARG A 43 3.94 -6.69 1.00
N LEU A 44 5.04 -5.98 1.16
CA LEU A 44 5.43 -4.91 0.24
C LEU A 44 5.54 -5.47 -1.19
N GLY A 45 5.03 -4.71 -2.16
CA GLY A 45 4.91 -5.12 -3.54
C GLY A 45 3.70 -6.00 -3.85
N ASN A 46 2.81 -6.27 -2.88
CA ASN A 46 1.56 -6.95 -3.18
C ASN A 46 0.72 -6.12 -4.14
N VAL A 47 0.16 -6.77 -5.15
CA VAL A 47 -0.63 -6.14 -6.20
C VAL A 47 -2.10 -6.54 -6.04
N GLU A 48 -2.98 -5.55 -6.09
CA GLU A 48 -4.43 -5.76 -6.09
C GLU A 48 -5.11 -4.99 -7.21
N MET A 49 -6.19 -5.57 -7.72
CA MET A 49 -7.08 -4.91 -8.66
C MET A 49 -8.24 -4.29 -7.89
N GLY A 50 -8.38 -2.97 -7.98
CA GLY A 50 -9.49 -2.25 -7.38
C GLY A 50 -10.79 -2.47 -8.15
N SER A 51 -11.91 -2.16 -7.50
CA SER A 51 -13.24 -2.17 -8.14
C SER A 51 -13.37 -1.10 -9.24
N ASP A 52 -12.49 -0.09 -9.24
CA ASP A 52 -12.33 0.91 -10.29
C ASP A 52 -11.53 0.39 -11.50
N GLY A 53 -11.07 -0.86 -11.46
CA GLY A 53 -10.21 -1.47 -12.48
C GLY A 53 -8.74 -1.02 -12.42
N GLY A 54 -8.35 -0.21 -11.42
CA GLY A 54 -6.98 0.22 -11.22
C GLY A 54 -6.10 -0.89 -10.63
N GLU A 55 -4.82 -0.90 -11.02
CA GLU A 55 -3.81 -1.72 -10.36
C GLU A 55 -3.21 -0.95 -9.19
N TYR A 56 -3.21 -1.56 -8.00
CA TYR A 56 -2.72 -0.98 -6.76
C TYR A 56 -1.55 -1.79 -6.22
N ILE A 57 -0.48 -1.11 -5.80
CA ILE A 57 0.71 -1.75 -5.25
C ILE A 57 0.92 -1.29 -3.81
N TRP A 58 1.11 -2.24 -2.89
CA TRP A 58 1.43 -1.95 -1.49
C TRP A 58 2.86 -1.48 -1.32
N VAL A 59 3.05 -0.29 -0.73
CA VAL A 59 4.35 0.35 -0.61
C VAL A 59 4.57 0.96 0.77
N LYS A 60 5.82 1.36 1.03
CA LYS A 60 6.22 2.11 2.22
C LYS A 60 6.76 3.49 1.84
N ALA A 61 6.31 4.55 2.51
CA ALA A 61 6.90 5.87 2.34
C ALA A 61 8.36 5.90 2.82
N SER A 62 9.25 6.42 1.98
CA SER A 62 10.65 6.71 2.33
C SER A 62 10.90 8.19 2.66
N ALA A 63 9.93 9.05 2.37
CA ALA A 63 9.93 10.47 2.67
C ALA A 63 8.49 10.94 2.91
N ASP A 64 8.34 12.11 3.52
CA ASP A 64 7.04 12.77 3.64
C ASP A 64 6.54 13.19 2.26
N ILE A 65 5.26 12.95 1.99
CA ILE A 65 4.58 13.25 0.73
C ILE A 65 3.37 14.13 1.06
N ALA A 66 3.38 15.35 0.52
CA ALA A 66 2.27 16.28 0.70
C ALA A 66 0.99 15.76 0.03
N ALA A 67 -0.16 16.14 0.60
CA ALA A 67 -1.45 15.87 -0.01
C ALA A 67 -1.61 16.68 -1.29
N THR A 68 -2.03 16.02 -2.37
CA THR A 68 -2.46 16.68 -3.60
C THR A 68 -3.93 16.40 -3.84
N ALA A 69 -4.67 17.44 -4.21
CA ALA A 69 -6.08 17.32 -4.53
C ALA A 69 -6.29 16.53 -5.84
N THR A 70 -7.47 15.91 -5.94
CA THR A 70 -8.09 15.31 -7.15
C THR A 70 -7.37 14.20 -7.90
N THR A 71 -6.05 14.08 -7.84
CA THR A 71 -5.29 13.09 -8.64
C THR A 71 -4.31 12.25 -7.82
N GLY A 72 -4.07 12.63 -6.57
CA GLY A 72 -3.00 12.07 -5.76
C GLY A 72 -1.65 12.70 -6.11
N THR A 73 -0.62 12.42 -5.33
CA THR A 73 0.74 12.88 -5.61
C THR A 73 1.46 11.82 -6.44
N GLN A 74 2.11 12.22 -7.53
CA GLN A 74 2.89 11.29 -8.33
C GLN A 74 4.15 10.85 -7.58
N VAL A 75 4.39 9.54 -7.57
CA VAL A 75 5.50 8.91 -6.85
C VAL A 75 6.26 7.93 -7.74
N THR A 76 7.48 7.64 -7.32
CA THR A 76 8.33 6.60 -7.91
C THR A 76 8.57 5.48 -6.91
N ILE A 77 8.37 4.24 -7.34
CA ILE A 77 8.66 3.04 -6.54
C ILE A 77 10.12 2.64 -6.75
N THR A 78 10.87 2.49 -5.66
CA THR A 78 12.23 1.96 -5.69
C THR A 78 12.22 0.44 -5.46
N PHE A 79 12.57 -0.32 -6.49
CA PHE A 79 12.74 -1.77 -6.42
C PHE A 79 14.15 -2.13 -5.90
N PRO A 80 14.34 -3.22 -5.12
CA PRO A 80 13.36 -4.21 -4.66
C PRO A 80 12.67 -3.87 -3.33
N ALA A 81 12.97 -2.72 -2.73
CA ALA A 81 12.48 -2.37 -1.40
C ALA A 81 10.98 -1.98 -1.37
N TYR A 82 10.40 -1.65 -2.53
CA TYR A 82 9.03 -1.12 -2.67
C TYR A 82 8.79 0.09 -1.77
N THR A 83 9.81 0.92 -1.65
CA THR A 83 9.71 2.23 -1.00
C THR A 83 9.35 3.30 -2.02
N VAL A 84 8.63 4.33 -1.58
CA VAL A 84 8.17 5.42 -2.45
C VAL A 84 8.52 6.79 -1.91
N ALA A 85 8.76 7.71 -2.82
CA ALA A 85 8.88 9.15 -2.61
C ALA A 85 8.31 9.88 -3.83
N THR A 86 8.05 11.18 -3.71
CA THR A 86 7.58 12.02 -4.83
C THR A 86 8.52 11.90 -6.04
N GLY A 87 7.95 11.69 -7.23
CA GLY A 87 8.72 11.54 -8.46
C GLY A 87 7.85 11.08 -9.64
N ALA A 88 8.38 11.17 -10.86
CA ALA A 88 7.63 10.91 -12.09
C ALA A 88 7.57 9.42 -12.48
N GLY A 89 7.16 8.55 -11.55
CA GLY A 89 7.17 7.09 -11.74
C GLY A 89 5.88 6.48 -12.32
N GLY A 90 4.86 7.30 -12.58
CA GLY A 90 3.57 6.81 -13.09
C GLY A 90 2.64 6.20 -12.04
N PHE A 91 2.99 6.27 -10.76
CA PHE A 91 2.18 5.82 -9.64
C PHE A 91 1.67 7.01 -8.82
N PHE A 92 0.51 6.87 -8.20
CA PHE A 92 -0.15 7.97 -7.49
C PHE A 92 -0.59 7.55 -6.09
N THR A 93 -0.38 8.43 -5.12
CA THR A 93 -0.87 8.26 -3.75
C THR A 93 -2.39 8.44 -3.67
N PRO A 94 -3.05 8.02 -2.58
CA PRO A 94 -4.45 8.37 -2.33
C PRO A 94 -4.67 9.88 -2.41
N VAL A 95 -5.83 10.28 -2.95
CA VAL A 95 -6.20 11.68 -3.11
C VAL A 95 -6.39 12.35 -1.74
N ASN A 96 -6.10 13.66 -1.65
CA ASN A 96 -6.34 14.47 -0.45
C ASN A 96 -5.66 13.95 0.84
N THR A 97 -4.63 13.11 0.72
CA THR A 97 -4.03 12.44 1.87
C THR A 97 -2.54 12.75 1.95
N ALA A 98 -2.12 13.34 3.07
CA ALA A 98 -0.70 13.54 3.38
C ALA A 98 -0.14 12.24 3.98
N ILE A 99 1.07 11.86 3.56
CA ILE A 99 1.72 10.63 3.98
C ILE A 99 3.05 10.98 4.63
N LEU A 100 3.30 10.42 5.80
CA LEU A 100 4.56 10.58 6.52
C LEU A 100 5.51 9.42 6.22
N THR A 101 6.80 9.68 6.34
CA THR A 101 7.84 8.66 6.21
C THR A 101 7.56 7.46 7.11
N GLY A 102 7.78 6.25 6.59
CA GLY A 102 7.55 5.01 7.30
C GLY A 102 6.13 4.45 7.23
N GLN A 103 5.13 5.23 6.79
CA GLN A 103 3.76 4.77 6.64
C GLN A 103 3.59 3.83 5.44
N PHE A 104 2.54 3.01 5.49
CA PHE A 104 2.21 2.02 4.47
C PHE A 104 0.86 2.33 3.83
N PHE A 105 0.76 2.15 2.53
CA PHE A 105 -0.42 2.51 1.74
C PHE A 105 -0.33 1.89 0.34
N HIS A 106 -1.43 1.92 -0.40
CA HIS A 106 -1.44 1.55 -1.81
C HIS A 106 -1.14 2.76 -2.69
N VAL A 107 -0.33 2.53 -3.72
CA VAL A 107 -0.22 3.45 -4.85
C VAL A 107 -0.94 2.87 -6.06
N ARG A 108 -1.72 3.71 -6.74
CA ARG A 108 -2.42 3.33 -7.97
C ARG A 108 -1.52 3.56 -9.18
N ARG A 109 -1.50 2.61 -10.12
CA ARG A 109 -0.88 2.83 -11.44
C ARG A 109 -1.77 3.77 -12.26
N GLY A 110 -1.19 4.89 -12.71
CA GLY A 110 -1.94 5.95 -13.38
C GLY A 110 -2.77 6.81 -12.41
N ALA A 111 -3.01 8.06 -12.80
CA ALA A 111 -3.71 9.03 -11.95
C ALA A 111 -5.17 8.64 -11.72
N TYR A 112 -5.71 8.94 -10.54
CA TYR A 112 -7.09 8.61 -10.15
C TYR A 112 -8.17 9.21 -11.06
N ASN A 113 -7.85 10.27 -11.80
CA ASN A 113 -8.75 10.91 -12.77
C ASN A 113 -8.63 10.34 -14.21
N ALA A 114 -7.82 9.29 -14.41
CA ALA A 114 -7.62 8.65 -15.70
C ALA A 114 -8.08 7.19 -15.65
N VAL A 115 -8.63 6.73 -16.79
CA VAL A 115 -8.91 5.31 -17.00
C VAL A 115 -7.59 4.54 -16.86
N PRO A 116 -7.58 3.44 -16.10
CA PRO A 116 -6.40 2.57 -16.02
C PRO A 116 -5.92 2.17 -17.42
N ALA A 117 -4.61 2.29 -17.66
CA ALA A 117 -4.00 1.86 -18.92
C ALA A 117 -3.93 0.34 -19.04
#